data_AF-A0A0C3F551-F1
#
_entry.id   AF-A0A0C3F551-F1
#
_cell.length_a   1.000
_cell.length_b   1.000
_cell.length_c   1.000
_cell.angle_alpha   90.00
_cell.angle_beta   90.00
_cell.angle_gamma   90.00
#
_symmetry.space_group_name_H-M   'P 1'
#
loop_
_entity.id
_entity.type
_entity.pdbx_description
1 polymer ?
#
loop_
_entity_poly.entity_id
_entity_poly.type
_entity_poly.pdbx_seq_one_letter_code
_entity_poly.pdbx_strand_id
1 'polypeptide(L)'
;MSSSNSKTILTLATVTVLSSLLAYAVYFDYKRRNDVAFRKKLRKDKKRVDKTTAQSREAQAASSQISTEDLRAALDKVKAEEVPSTPEQKEQYFMSQISMGEQICTQGPEFNLQAALCFYRALRVYPSPVELIVIYQKTVPDDVFKIVMEMTNLDVSSPSSSIERELPEEDESSPVRTGPPSEASSQEWDKLTDPGS
;
A
#
# COMPACT_ATOMS: atom_id res chain seq x y z
N MET A 1 79.35 -49.64 12.57
CA MET A 1 78.00 -49.78 13.16
C MET A 1 77.51 -48.42 13.67
N SER A 2 77.07 -47.52 12.77
CA SER A 2 76.49 -46.22 13.14
C SER A 2 75.48 -45.79 12.07
N SER A 3 74.29 -46.41 12.11
CA SER A 3 73.22 -46.18 11.10
C SER A 3 71.84 -46.06 11.75
N SER A 4 71.58 -46.78 12.86
CA SER A 4 70.30 -46.66 13.58
C SER A 4 70.11 -45.28 14.21
N ASN A 5 71.14 -44.75 14.87
CA ASN A 5 71.04 -43.48 15.61
C ASN A 5 70.87 -42.28 14.67
N SER A 6 71.53 -42.26 13.51
CA SER A 6 71.40 -41.17 12.53
C SER A 6 70.00 -41.12 11.92
N LYS A 7 69.36 -42.27 11.67
CA LYS A 7 67.97 -42.33 11.19
C LYS A 7 67.00 -41.83 12.26
N THR A 8 67.20 -42.22 13.53
CA THR A 8 66.37 -41.74 14.65
C THR A 8 66.52 -40.24 14.89
N ILE A 9 67.74 -39.69 14.79
CA ILE A 9 67.98 -38.24 14.90
C ILE A 9 67.30 -37.50 13.75
N LEU A 10 67.39 -38.02 12.52
CA LEU A 10 66.74 -37.42 11.35
C LEU A 10 65.21 -37.45 11.46
N THR A 11 64.61 -38.56 11.91
CA THR A 11 63.15 -38.64 12.10
C THR A 11 62.67 -37.73 13.23
N LEU A 12 63.44 -37.60 14.31
CA LEU A 12 63.08 -36.70 15.41
C LEU A 12 63.15 -35.23 14.99
N ALA A 13 64.17 -34.87 14.20
CA ALA A 13 64.33 -33.54 13.65
C ALA A 13 63.20 -33.19 12.67
N THR A 14 62.85 -34.09 11.74
CA THR A 14 61.77 -33.84 10.78
C THR A 14 60.41 -33.71 11.44
N VAL A 15 60.10 -34.56 12.43
CA VAL A 15 58.84 -34.47 13.19
C VAL A 15 58.74 -33.15 13.95
N THR A 16 59.84 -32.67 14.53
CA THR A 16 59.88 -31.41 15.28
C THR A 16 59.71 -30.20 14.35
N VAL A 17 60.35 -30.22 13.17
CA VAL A 17 60.18 -29.15 12.19
C VAL A 17 58.75 -29.12 11.66
N LEU A 18 58.19 -30.27 11.28
CA LEU A 18 56.82 -30.34 10.78
C LEU A 18 55.78 -29.90 11.82
N SER A 19 55.96 -30.28 13.09
CA SER A 19 55.05 -29.86 14.17
C SER A 19 55.13 -28.35 14.42
N SER A 20 56.34 -27.77 14.39
CA SER A 20 56.53 -26.32 14.55
C SER A 20 55.88 -25.52 13.41
N LEU A 21 55.98 -26.02 12.17
CA LEU A 21 55.34 -25.40 11.01
C LEU A 21 53.81 -25.49 11.08
N LEU A 22 53.26 -26.64 11.50
CA LEU A 22 51.82 -26.79 11.71
C LEU A 22 51.31 -25.85 12.81
N ALA A 23 52.00 -25.79 13.94
CA ALA A 23 51.65 -24.90 15.04
C ALA A 23 51.67 -23.42 14.61
N TYR A 24 52.69 -23.01 13.85
CA TYR A 24 52.76 -21.65 13.32
C TYR A 24 51.65 -21.36 12.31
N ALA A 25 51.31 -22.31 11.43
CA ALA A 25 50.22 -22.14 10.47
C ALA A 25 48.86 -21.95 11.17
N VAL A 26 48.58 -22.74 12.22
CA VAL A 26 47.36 -22.60 13.03
C VAL A 26 47.34 -21.24 13.75
N TYR A 27 48.45 -20.84 14.37
CA TYR A 27 48.56 -19.53 15.02
C TYR A 27 48.36 -18.38 14.03
N PHE A 28 48.97 -18.47 12.84
CA PHE A 28 48.91 -17.45 11.83
C PHE A 28 47.49 -17.31 11.25
N ASP A 29 46.79 -18.42 10.99
CA ASP A 29 45.39 -18.37 10.55
C ASP A 29 44.47 -17.80 11.64
N TYR A 30 44.70 -18.15 12.91
CA TYR A 30 43.98 -17.55 14.05
C TYR A 30 44.21 -16.04 14.16
N LYS A 31 45.47 -15.59 14.09
CA LYS A 31 45.84 -14.17 14.15
C LYS A 31 45.23 -13.39 12.99
N ARG A 32 45.23 -13.96 11.78
CA ARG A 32 44.61 -13.37 10.59
C ARG A 32 43.09 -13.27 10.71
N ARG A 33 42.42 -14.30 11.24
CA ARG A 33 40.95 -14.33 11.35
C ARG A 33 40.40 -13.48 12.50
N ASN A 34 41.21 -13.20 13.54
CA ASN A 34 40.81 -12.40 14.70
C ASN A 34 41.29 -10.94 14.66
N ASP A 35 41.59 -10.38 13.48
CA ASP A 35 41.95 -8.97 13.35
C ASP A 35 40.77 -8.04 13.76
N VAL A 36 40.98 -7.30 14.85
CA VAL A 36 40.03 -6.36 15.43
C VAL A 36 39.77 -5.17 14.49
N ALA A 37 40.76 -4.76 13.67
CA ALA A 37 40.62 -3.65 12.73
C ALA A 37 39.63 -3.99 11.61
N PHE A 38 39.67 -5.22 11.09
CA PHE A 38 38.74 -5.70 10.06
C PHE A 38 37.29 -5.72 10.55
N ARG A 39 37.05 -6.22 11.78
CA ARG A 39 35.71 -6.23 12.39
C ARG A 39 35.18 -4.82 12.62
N LYS A 40 36.04 -3.88 13.03
CA LYS A 40 35.67 -2.46 13.16
C LYS A 40 35.31 -1.85 11.80
N LYS A 41 36.07 -2.18 10.74
CA LYS A 41 35.78 -1.74 9.37
C LYS A 41 34.42 -2.27 8.89
N LEU A 42 34.15 -3.57 9.02
CA LEU A 42 32.85 -4.17 8.66
C LEU A 42 31.68 -3.51 9.39
N ARG A 43 31.81 -3.22 10.69
CA ARG A 43 30.77 -2.51 11.45
C ARG A 43 30.55 -1.09 10.94
N LYS A 44 31.63 -0.38 10.58
CA LYS A 44 31.56 0.98 10.02
C LYS A 44 30.93 0.97 8.63
N ASP A 45 31.32 0.02 7.78
CA ASP A 45 30.79 -0.14 6.43
C ASP A 45 29.30 -0.52 6.48
N LYS A 46 28.91 -1.47 7.35
CA LYS A 46 27.50 -1.79 7.61
C LYS A 46 26.72 -0.56 8.07
N LYS A 47 27.21 0.18 9.06
CA LYS A 47 26.55 1.41 9.54
C LYS A 47 26.43 2.47 8.44
N ARG A 48 27.41 2.57 7.54
CA ARG A 48 27.37 3.49 6.40
C ARG A 48 26.30 3.07 5.40
N VAL A 49 26.26 1.78 5.04
CA VAL A 49 25.24 1.21 4.13
C VAL A 49 23.83 1.39 4.72
N ASP A 50 23.63 1.02 5.98
CA ASP A 50 22.35 1.17 6.67
C ASP A 50 21.92 2.64 6.71
N LYS A 51 22.85 3.58 6.98
CA LYS A 51 22.57 5.02 6.94
C LYS A 51 22.25 5.52 5.54
N THR A 52 22.97 5.10 4.51
CA THR A 52 22.68 5.52 3.13
C THR A 52 21.36 4.96 2.62
N THR A 53 21.00 3.73 3.00
CA THR A 53 19.71 3.12 2.64
C THR A 53 18.56 3.77 3.40
N ALA A 54 18.75 4.11 4.67
CA ALA A 54 17.77 4.88 5.44
C ALA A 54 17.60 6.28 4.84
N GLN A 55 18.70 6.98 4.54
CA GLN A 55 18.66 8.30 3.91
C GLN A 55 18.06 8.26 2.51
N SER A 56 18.28 7.21 1.71
CA SER A 56 17.64 7.08 0.39
C SER A 56 16.15 6.77 0.51
N ARG A 57 15.73 5.99 1.52
CA ARG A 57 14.30 5.77 1.81
C ARG A 57 13.62 7.04 2.32
N GLU A 58 14.28 7.79 3.19
CA GLU A 58 13.78 9.07 3.70
C GLU A 58 13.75 10.12 2.59
N ALA A 59 14.77 10.17 1.73
CA ALA A 59 14.80 11.05 0.57
C ALA A 59 13.78 10.63 -0.50
N GLN A 60 13.51 9.34 -0.68
CA GLN A 60 12.42 8.85 -1.53
C GLN A 60 11.06 9.20 -0.92
N ALA A 61 10.88 9.03 0.39
CA ALA A 61 9.66 9.46 1.09
C ALA A 61 9.46 10.98 1.04
N ALA A 62 10.55 11.76 1.04
CA ALA A 62 10.55 13.20 0.87
C ALA A 62 10.36 13.65 -0.58
N SER A 63 10.87 12.90 -1.58
CA SER A 63 10.62 13.18 -3.01
C SER A 63 9.24 12.72 -3.46
N SER A 64 8.64 11.75 -2.77
CA SER A 64 7.23 11.38 -2.89
C SER A 64 6.30 12.36 -2.17
N GLN A 65 6.83 13.41 -1.50
CA GLN A 65 6.02 14.56 -1.09
C GLN A 65 5.68 15.37 -2.33
N ILE A 66 4.76 14.85 -3.15
CA ILE A 66 3.89 15.74 -3.91
C ILE A 66 3.32 16.69 -2.86
N SER A 67 3.53 18.00 -3.06
CA SER A 67 3.14 18.95 -2.04
C SER A 67 1.63 18.85 -1.82
N THR A 68 1.19 18.92 -0.56
CA THR A 68 -0.24 18.83 -0.22
C THR A 68 -1.07 19.88 -0.96
N GLU A 69 -0.47 21.02 -1.27
CA GLU A 69 -1.03 22.09 -2.11
C GLU A 69 -1.24 21.64 -3.56
N ASP A 70 -0.27 20.96 -4.18
CA ASP A 70 -0.41 20.45 -5.56
C ASP A 70 -1.49 19.37 -5.63
N LEU A 71 -1.59 18.51 -4.61
CA LEU A 71 -2.66 17.51 -4.50
C LEU A 71 -4.04 18.18 -4.40
N ARG A 72 -4.19 19.18 -3.53
CA ARG A 72 -5.45 19.94 -3.40
C ARG A 72 -5.83 20.64 -4.71
N ALA A 73 -4.90 21.34 -5.34
CA ALA A 73 -5.15 22.03 -6.60
C ALA A 73 -5.53 21.06 -7.73
N ALA A 74 -4.96 19.85 -7.74
CA ALA A 74 -5.34 18.82 -8.70
C ALA A 74 -6.72 18.21 -8.37
N LEU A 75 -7.06 18.03 -7.09
CA LEU A 75 -8.38 17.57 -6.66
C LEU A 75 -9.48 18.57 -7.02
N ASP A 76 -9.26 19.86 -6.82
CA ASP A 76 -10.24 20.89 -7.16
C ASP A 76 -10.58 20.87 -8.66
N LYS A 77 -9.57 20.63 -9.51
CA LYS A 77 -9.77 20.44 -10.96
C LYS A 77 -10.60 19.21 -11.26
N VAL A 78 -10.30 18.07 -10.63
CA VAL A 78 -11.07 16.84 -10.82
C VAL A 78 -12.51 17.00 -10.34
N LYS A 79 -12.71 17.66 -9.20
CA LYS A 79 -14.05 17.92 -8.64
C LYS A 79 -14.88 18.81 -9.55
N ALA A 80 -14.26 19.78 -10.21
CA ALA A 80 -14.92 20.64 -11.20
C ALA A 80 -15.25 19.93 -12.52
N GLU A 81 -14.65 18.78 -12.82
CA GLU A 81 -15.04 17.97 -13.99
C GLU A 81 -16.43 17.37 -13.78
N GLU A 82 -17.30 17.53 -14.79
CA GLU A 82 -18.63 16.93 -14.79
C GLU A 82 -18.53 15.40 -14.84
N VAL A 83 -19.12 14.74 -13.85
CA VAL A 83 -19.22 13.30 -13.80
C VAL A 83 -20.41 12.87 -14.67
N PRO A 84 -20.27 11.88 -15.57
CA PRO A 84 -21.39 11.45 -16.39
C PRO A 84 -22.57 10.99 -15.54
N SER A 85 -23.80 11.35 -15.94
CA SER A 85 -25.00 11.09 -15.13
C SER A 85 -25.56 9.68 -15.35
N THR A 86 -25.52 9.15 -16.58
CA THR A 86 -26.14 7.86 -16.90
C THR A 86 -25.25 6.68 -16.49
N PRO A 87 -25.84 5.52 -16.11
CA PRO A 87 -25.08 4.32 -15.74
C PRO A 87 -24.09 3.87 -16.83
N GLU A 88 -24.52 3.88 -18.10
CA GLU A 88 -23.70 3.43 -19.22
C GLU A 88 -22.49 4.35 -19.45
N GLN A 89 -22.68 5.67 -19.31
CA GLN A 89 -21.59 6.63 -19.46
C GLN A 89 -20.62 6.57 -18.27
N LYS A 90 -21.12 6.32 -17.05
CA LYS A 90 -20.27 6.11 -15.86
C LYS A 90 -19.38 4.88 -16.03
N GLU A 91 -19.91 3.78 -16.56
CA GLU A 91 -19.14 2.57 -16.83
C GLU A 91 -18.04 2.83 -17.87
N GLN A 92 -18.37 3.50 -18.99
CA GLN A 92 -17.38 3.86 -20.00
C GLN A 92 -16.29 4.79 -19.47
N TYR A 93 -16.69 5.80 -18.69
CA TYR A 93 -15.75 6.72 -18.04
C TYR A 93 -14.85 5.97 -17.07
N PHE A 94 -15.41 5.10 -16.22
CA PHE A 94 -14.65 4.25 -15.31
C PHE A 94 -13.59 3.45 -16.07
N MET A 95 -13.98 2.70 -17.11
CA MET A 95 -13.05 1.87 -17.88
C MET A 95 -11.95 2.69 -18.55
N SER A 96 -12.30 3.87 -19.08
CA SER A 96 -11.32 4.81 -19.65
C SER A 96 -10.33 5.30 -18.61
N GLN A 97 -10.78 5.67 -17.41
CA GLN A 97 -9.91 6.15 -16.33
C GLN A 97 -9.00 5.05 -15.80
N ILE A 98 -9.49 3.82 -15.61
CA ILE A 98 -8.65 2.69 -15.20
C ILE A 98 -7.57 2.42 -16.24
N SER A 99 -7.94 2.30 -17.51
CA SER A 99 -6.99 2.04 -18.59
C SER A 99 -5.93 3.14 -18.70
N MET A 100 -6.33 4.41 -18.58
CA MET A 100 -5.41 5.54 -18.60
C MET A 100 -4.47 5.54 -17.39
N GLY A 101 -5.00 5.29 -16.18
CA GLY A 101 -4.21 5.19 -14.96
C GLY A 101 -3.16 4.09 -15.04
N GLU A 102 -3.55 2.91 -15.51
CA GLU A 102 -2.64 1.77 -15.73
C GLU A 102 -1.55 2.09 -16.75
N GLN A 103 -1.90 2.73 -17.86
CA GLN A 103 -0.92 3.14 -18.86
C GLN A 103 0.08 4.15 -18.28
N ILE A 104 -0.38 5.13 -17.49
CA ILE A 104 0.48 6.14 -16.86
C ILE A 104 1.42 5.51 -15.83
N CYS A 105 0.98 4.48 -15.09
CA CYS A 105 1.84 3.74 -14.16
C CYS A 105 3.09 3.15 -14.84
N THR A 106 3.04 2.88 -16.15
CA THR A 106 4.20 2.35 -16.89
C THR A 106 5.26 3.42 -17.23
N GLN A 107 4.93 4.71 -17.11
CA GLN A 107 5.80 5.82 -17.52
C GLN A 107 6.84 6.22 -16.46
N GLY A 108 6.73 5.68 -15.24
CA GLY A 108 7.68 5.89 -14.15
C GLY A 108 7.19 6.83 -13.05
N PRO A 109 8.03 7.07 -12.02
CA PRO A 109 7.60 7.67 -10.75
C PRO A 109 7.17 9.14 -10.85
N GLU A 110 7.65 9.88 -11.85
CA GLU A 110 7.28 11.28 -12.12
C GLU A 110 5.78 11.43 -12.43
N PHE A 111 5.15 10.37 -12.96
CA PHE A 111 3.74 10.38 -13.36
C PHE A 111 2.81 9.74 -12.33
N ASN A 112 3.32 9.36 -11.15
CA ASN A 112 2.53 8.70 -10.11
C ASN A 112 1.31 9.55 -9.67
N LEU A 113 1.46 10.88 -9.63
CA LEU A 113 0.35 11.80 -9.36
C LEU A 113 -0.74 11.73 -10.44
N GLN A 114 -0.36 11.71 -11.71
CA GLN A 114 -1.30 11.66 -12.81
C GLN A 114 -2.04 10.33 -12.85
N ALA A 115 -1.34 9.22 -12.59
CA ALA A 115 -1.97 7.90 -12.44
C ALA A 115 -2.97 7.90 -11.27
N ALA A 116 -2.59 8.44 -10.11
CA ALA A 116 -3.46 8.52 -8.94
C ALA A 116 -4.75 9.33 -9.22
N LEU A 117 -4.65 10.43 -9.97
CA LEU A 117 -5.81 11.22 -10.40
C LEU A 117 -6.80 10.40 -11.24
N CYS A 118 -6.32 9.53 -12.14
CA CYS A 118 -7.18 8.63 -12.92
C CYS A 118 -7.91 7.62 -12.02
N PHE A 119 -7.20 6.99 -11.08
CA PHE A 119 -7.80 6.06 -10.12
C PHE A 119 -8.80 6.75 -9.18
N TYR A 120 -8.51 7.98 -8.74
CA TYR A 120 -9.44 8.77 -7.93
C TYR A 120 -10.71 9.15 -8.71
N ARG A 121 -10.59 9.50 -10.01
CA ARG A 121 -11.76 9.71 -10.88
C ARG A 121 -12.63 8.47 -10.99
N ALA A 122 -12.01 7.29 -11.14
CA ALA A 122 -12.72 6.02 -11.19
C ALA A 122 -13.45 5.71 -9.86
N LEU A 123 -12.85 6.05 -8.71
CA LEU A 123 -13.49 5.89 -7.39
C LEU A 123 -14.79 6.71 -7.24
N ARG A 124 -14.87 7.90 -7.85
CA ARG A 124 -16.05 8.78 -7.76
C ARG A 124 -17.28 8.24 -8.49
N VAL A 125 -17.10 7.39 -9.49
CA VAL A 125 -18.19 6.82 -10.31
C VAL A 125 -18.55 5.40 -9.94
N TYR A 126 -17.71 4.73 -9.15
CA TYR A 126 -17.90 3.33 -8.79
C TYR A 126 -18.91 3.20 -7.62
N PRO A 127 -19.89 2.28 -7.70
CA PRO A 127 -20.95 2.17 -6.69
C PRO A 127 -20.48 1.69 -5.31
N SER A 128 -19.35 0.99 -5.23
CA SER A 128 -18.79 0.43 -3.99
C SER A 128 -17.30 0.80 -3.82
N PRO A 129 -16.97 2.05 -3.45
CA PRO A 129 -15.59 2.53 -3.46
C PRO A 129 -14.65 1.74 -2.55
N VAL A 130 -15.16 1.15 -1.46
CA VAL A 130 -14.37 0.32 -0.53
C VAL A 130 -13.86 -0.95 -1.20
N GLU A 131 -14.69 -1.61 -2.02
CA GLU A 131 -14.28 -2.79 -2.78
C GLU A 131 -13.20 -2.44 -3.79
N LEU A 132 -13.36 -1.33 -4.50
CA LEU A 132 -12.40 -0.87 -5.49
C LEU A 132 -11.04 -0.53 -4.87
N ILE A 133 -11.04 0.10 -3.68
CA ILE A 133 -9.80 0.35 -2.91
C ILE A 133 -9.06 -0.96 -2.58
N VAL A 134 -9.77 -2.03 -2.21
CA VAL A 134 -9.16 -3.33 -1.93
C VAL A 134 -8.53 -3.94 -3.18
N ILE A 135 -9.13 -3.72 -4.35
CA ILE A 135 -8.54 -4.15 -5.63
C ILE A 135 -7.28 -3.34 -5.92
N TYR A 136 -7.33 -2.01 -5.79
CA TYR A 136 -6.17 -1.13 -6.01
C TYR A 136 -5.00 -1.48 -5.11
N GLN A 137 -5.23 -1.82 -3.84
CA GLN A 137 -4.18 -2.26 -2.93
C GLN A 137 -3.37 -3.46 -3.49
N LYS A 138 -4.00 -4.30 -4.33
CA LYS A 138 -3.39 -5.51 -4.89
C LYS A 138 -2.81 -5.32 -6.29
N THR A 139 -3.38 -4.40 -7.08
CA THR A 139 -3.07 -4.28 -8.51
C THR A 139 -2.28 -3.03 -8.87
N VAL A 140 -2.38 -1.96 -8.07
CA VAL A 140 -1.73 -0.68 -8.33
C VAL A 140 -0.40 -0.60 -7.57
N PRO A 141 0.68 -0.02 -8.16
CA PRO A 141 1.93 0.18 -7.44
C PRO A 141 1.74 0.95 -6.12
N ASP A 142 2.45 0.52 -5.06
CA ASP A 142 2.34 1.08 -3.71
C ASP A 142 2.41 2.61 -3.65
N ASP A 143 3.28 3.21 -4.47
CA ASP A 143 3.51 4.66 -4.46
C ASP A 143 2.32 5.43 -5.04
N VAL A 144 1.63 4.88 -6.06
CA VAL A 144 0.41 5.45 -6.62
C VAL A 144 -0.76 5.23 -5.65
N PHE A 145 -0.87 4.05 -5.06
CA PHE A 145 -1.92 3.72 -4.09
C PHE A 145 -1.89 4.65 -2.86
N LYS A 146 -0.70 4.96 -2.32
CA LYS A 146 -0.54 5.92 -1.22
C LYS A 146 -1.10 7.30 -1.57
N ILE A 147 -0.85 7.79 -2.77
CA ILE A 147 -1.36 9.09 -3.24
C ILE A 147 -2.90 9.06 -3.35
N VAL A 148 -3.48 7.98 -3.90
CA VAL A 148 -4.95 7.82 -3.97
C VAL A 148 -5.58 7.85 -2.57
N MET A 149 -4.95 7.19 -1.59
CA MET A 149 -5.42 7.21 -0.20
C MET A 149 -5.31 8.59 0.43
N GLU A 150 -4.22 9.31 0.19
CA GLU A 150 -4.06 10.69 0.66
C GLU A 150 -5.14 11.61 0.06
N MET A 151 -5.41 11.50 -1.24
CA MET A 151 -6.47 12.22 -1.93
C MET A 151 -7.85 11.94 -1.33
N THR A 152 -8.15 10.67 -1.05
CA THR A 152 -9.41 10.24 -0.44
C THR A 152 -9.56 10.82 0.97
N ASN A 153 -8.49 10.82 1.77
CA ASN A 153 -8.50 11.39 3.11
C ASN A 153 -8.71 12.91 3.10
N LEU A 154 -8.10 13.62 2.14
CA LEU A 154 -8.30 15.06 1.94
C LEU A 154 -9.73 15.38 1.53
N ASP A 155 -10.34 14.54 0.70
CA ASP A 155 -11.73 14.69 0.25
C ASP A 155 -12.72 14.52 1.40
N VAL A 156 -12.54 13.50 2.24
CA VAL A 156 -13.36 13.27 3.43
C VAL A 156 -13.19 14.39 4.47
N SER A 157 -11.99 14.97 4.58
CA SER A 157 -11.69 16.02 5.56
C SER A 157 -12.18 17.42 5.14
N SER A 158 -12.50 17.62 3.85
CA SER A 158 -13.02 18.87 3.30
C SER A 158 -14.46 18.66 2.81
N PRO A 159 -15.47 18.70 3.69
CA PRO A 159 -16.86 18.48 3.29
C PRO A 159 -17.38 19.72 2.54
N SER A 160 -17.16 19.77 1.24
CA SER A 160 -17.81 20.70 0.33
C SER A 160 -18.68 19.92 -0.67
N SER A 161 -19.97 19.84 -0.33
CA SER A 161 -21.14 19.74 -1.22
C SER A 161 -21.08 18.75 -2.40
N SER A 162 -21.53 17.50 -2.22
CA SER A 162 -22.09 16.63 -3.29
C SER A 162 -22.66 15.32 -2.73
N ILE A 163 -23.46 15.37 -1.67
CA ILE A 163 -24.39 14.27 -1.35
C ILE A 163 -25.74 14.92 -0.99
N GLU A 164 -26.30 15.67 -1.94
CA GLU A 164 -27.75 15.78 -2.00
C GLU A 164 -28.24 14.45 -2.57
N ARG A 165 -28.56 13.53 -1.66
CA ARG A 165 -29.42 12.40 -1.95
C ARG A 165 -30.78 12.99 -2.34
N GLU A 166 -30.98 13.10 -3.64
CA GLU A 166 -32.25 13.41 -4.30
C GLU A 166 -33.31 12.41 -3.81
N LEU A 167 -34.19 12.90 -2.93
CA LEU A 167 -35.48 12.27 -2.62
C LEU A 167 -36.43 12.66 -3.77
N PRO A 168 -37.01 11.71 -4.52
CA PRO A 168 -38.08 12.07 -5.44
C PRO A 168 -39.38 12.20 -4.64
N GLU A 169 -39.83 13.43 -4.47
CA GLU A 169 -41.21 13.75 -4.07
C GLU A 169 -42.06 14.03 -5.33
N GLU A 170 -43.17 13.28 -5.37
CA GLU A 170 -44.51 13.60 -5.91
C GLU A 170 -44.77 13.51 -7.44
N ASP A 171 -45.77 12.69 -7.79
CA ASP A 171 -46.74 13.05 -8.83
C ASP A 171 -48.17 12.82 -8.29
N GLU A 172 -48.79 13.92 -7.88
CA GLU A 172 -50.21 14.06 -7.54
C GLU A 172 -51.00 14.36 -8.84
N SER A 173 -51.95 13.48 -9.17
CA SER A 173 -52.96 13.72 -10.22
C SER A 173 -54.32 13.15 -9.81
N SER A 174 -55.06 13.89 -8.96
CA SER A 174 -56.49 14.31 -9.05
C SER A 174 -57.64 13.27 -9.24
N PRO A 175 -58.95 13.60 -9.01
CA PRO A 175 -59.60 14.54 -8.09
C PRO A 175 -60.88 14.00 -7.36
N VAL A 176 -61.27 14.66 -6.26
CA VAL A 176 -62.63 14.90 -5.69
C VAL A 176 -63.63 13.72 -5.50
N ARG A 177 -64.00 13.44 -4.22
CA ARG A 177 -65.42 13.30 -3.83
C ARG A 177 -65.67 13.50 -2.33
N THR A 178 -66.66 14.34 -2.05
CA THR A 178 -67.19 14.76 -0.74
C THR A 178 -68.06 13.69 -0.05
N GLY A 179 -67.92 13.55 1.28
CA GLY A 179 -69.01 13.24 2.23
C GLY A 179 -69.10 11.82 2.85
N PRO A 180 -69.16 11.67 4.20
CA PRO A 180 -69.47 10.42 4.94
C PRO A 180 -70.92 10.45 5.51
N PRO A 181 -71.41 9.57 6.42
CA PRO A 181 -70.97 8.24 6.92
C PRO A 181 -72.11 7.16 6.88
N SER A 182 -71.82 5.90 7.22
CA SER A 182 -72.60 5.07 8.20
C SER A 182 -72.21 3.58 8.21
N GLU A 183 -71.93 3.12 9.43
CA GLU A 183 -72.26 1.86 10.11
C GLU A 183 -72.12 0.46 9.47
N ALA A 184 -71.48 -0.38 10.30
CA ALA A 184 -71.65 -1.82 10.50
C ALA A 184 -71.13 -2.79 9.41
N SER A 185 -70.07 -3.53 9.75
CA SER A 185 -70.09 -5.00 9.72
C SER A 185 -68.82 -5.61 10.33
N SER A 186 -69.04 -6.33 11.43
CA SER A 186 -68.45 -7.63 11.76
C SER A 186 -66.99 -7.71 12.23
N GLN A 187 -66.90 -7.86 13.56
CA GLN A 187 -66.05 -8.81 14.28
C GLN A 187 -65.75 -10.08 13.48
N GLU A 188 -64.46 -10.37 13.27
CA GLU A 188 -63.91 -11.73 13.28
C GLU A 188 -62.38 -11.62 13.33
N TRP A 189 -61.69 -12.68 13.75
CA TRP A 189 -60.26 -12.75 14.14
C TRP A 189 -59.99 -12.41 15.61
N ASP A 190 -60.79 -13.06 16.44
CA ASP A 190 -60.37 -13.56 17.75
C ASP A 190 -59.20 -14.56 17.59
N LYS A 191 -58.25 -14.48 18.53
CA LYS A 191 -57.36 -15.52 19.08
C LYS A 191 -55.93 -15.81 18.58
N LEU A 192 -55.06 -15.66 19.60
CA LEU A 192 -53.91 -16.48 20.02
C LEU A 192 -52.57 -16.21 19.29
N THR A 193 -51.44 -15.94 19.94
CA THR A 193 -50.93 -16.33 21.28
C THR A 193 -49.83 -15.37 21.77
N ASP A 194 -49.73 -15.26 23.10
CA ASP A 194 -48.80 -14.52 23.97
C ASP A 194 -47.30 -14.70 23.66
N PRO A 195 -46.41 -13.79 24.11
CA PRO A 195 -45.45 -14.24 25.11
C PRO A 195 -45.20 -13.20 26.23
N GLY A 196 -45.51 -13.59 27.47
CA GLY A 196 -45.00 -12.98 28.69
C GLY A 196 -44.12 -13.95 29.48
N SER A 197 -43.11 -13.35 30.15
CA SER A 197 -42.16 -13.92 31.15
C SER A 197 -40.83 -14.45 30.61
#